data_AF-A0A6G6K935-F1
#
_entry.id   AF-A0A6G6K935-F1
#
_cell.length_a   1.000
_cell.length_b   1.000
_cell.length_c   1.000
_cell.angle_alpha   90.00
_cell.angle_beta   90.00
_cell.angle_gamma   90.00
#
_symmetry.space_group_name_H-M   'P 1'
#
loop_
_entity.id
_entity.type
_entity.pdbx_description
1 polymer ?
#
loop_
_entity_poly.entity_id
_entity_poly.type
_entity_poly.pdbx_seq_one_letter_code
_entity_poly.pdbx_strand_id
1 'polypeptide(L)'
;MTDWNPKEVAKFFATAPEMPYEEDAEFRFQFQVREAHAELRVSPFNELVLVTLWITKPEECLAHWAFDCVRIRICEDEDEDEDYLAMESTTERRPGALQNSFAIAKRDDIYSIHAGSMRTPA
;
A
#
# COMPACT_ATOMS: atom_id res chain seq x y z
N MET A 1 -15.41 -9.92 2.61
CA MET A 1 -14.62 -9.88 1.37
C MET A 1 -13.90 -8.54 1.34
N THR A 2 -12.58 -8.56 1.23
CA THR A 2 -11.76 -7.35 1.10
C THR A 2 -12.01 -6.74 -0.28
N ASP A 3 -12.50 -5.51 -0.32
CA ASP A 3 -12.83 -4.79 -1.55
C ASP A 3 -11.55 -4.16 -2.11
N TRP A 4 -10.81 -4.91 -2.92
CA TRP A 4 -9.61 -4.40 -3.61
C TRP A 4 -9.44 -5.09 -4.97
N ASN A 5 -8.86 -4.36 -5.92
CA ASN A 5 -8.63 -4.85 -7.28
C ASN A 5 -7.15 -4.67 -7.66
N PRO A 6 -6.39 -5.76 -7.87
CA PRO A 6 -4.96 -5.67 -8.20
C PRO A 6 -4.69 -4.92 -9.51
N LYS A 7 -5.65 -4.88 -10.46
CA LYS A 7 -5.49 -4.11 -11.70
C LYS A 7 -5.54 -2.61 -11.47
N GLU A 8 -6.38 -2.17 -10.54
CA GLU A 8 -6.48 -0.75 -10.19
C GLU A 8 -5.25 -0.30 -9.41
N VAL A 9 -4.76 -1.14 -8.50
CA VAL A 9 -3.48 -0.90 -7.79
C VAL A 9 -2.31 -0.87 -8.77
N ALA A 10 -2.24 -1.78 -9.74
CA ALA A 10 -1.23 -1.74 -10.79
C ALA A 10 -1.30 -0.45 -11.64
N LYS A 11 -2.51 0.01 -11.96
CA LYS A 11 -2.74 1.28 -12.67
C LYS A 11 -2.24 2.47 -11.85
N PHE A 12 -2.51 2.49 -10.54
CA PHE A 12 -2.01 3.54 -9.63
C PHE A 12 -0.48 3.65 -9.68
N PHE A 13 0.23 2.52 -9.56
CA PHE A 13 1.69 2.51 -9.60
C PHE A 13 2.30 2.65 -11.00
N ALA A 14 1.47 2.67 -12.07
CA ALA A 14 1.92 2.59 -13.46
C ALA A 14 2.84 1.38 -13.73
N THR A 15 2.67 0.29 -12.98
CA THR A 15 3.45 -0.94 -13.10
C THR A 15 2.71 -1.96 -13.94
N ALA A 16 3.44 -2.75 -14.73
CA ALA A 16 2.85 -3.94 -15.36
C ALA A 16 2.37 -4.90 -14.24
N PRO A 17 1.19 -5.51 -14.35
CA PRO A 17 0.75 -6.49 -13.37
C PRO A 17 1.68 -7.70 -13.47
N GLU A 18 2.56 -7.88 -12.49
CA GLU A 18 3.22 -9.17 -12.27
C GLU A 18 2.12 -10.14 -11.84
N MET A 19 1.62 -10.95 -12.78
CA MET A 19 0.61 -11.95 -12.46
C MET A 19 1.24 -13.01 -11.54
N PRO A 20 0.65 -13.27 -10.36
CA PRO A 20 1.17 -14.32 -9.49
C PRO A 20 1.03 -15.69 -10.15
N TYR A 21 2.03 -16.54 -9.94
CA TYR A 21 1.91 -17.98 -10.14
C TYR A 21 0.96 -18.55 -9.06
N GLU A 22 0.18 -19.57 -9.43
CA GLU A 22 -0.96 -20.10 -8.66
C GLU A 22 -0.67 -20.47 -7.18
N GLU A 23 -1.75 -20.45 -6.38
CA GLU A 23 -1.96 -20.85 -4.98
C GLU A 23 -1.47 -19.92 -3.84
N ASP A 24 -0.37 -19.20 -4.00
CA ASP A 24 0.11 -18.20 -3.01
C ASP A 24 0.20 -16.80 -3.66
N ALA A 25 -0.95 -16.28 -4.11
CA ALA A 25 -1.01 -15.12 -5.01
C ALA A 25 -0.55 -13.79 -4.38
N GLU A 26 0.73 -13.62 -4.12
CA GLU A 26 1.35 -12.35 -3.71
C GLU A 26 1.47 -11.42 -4.92
N PHE A 27 0.87 -10.23 -4.83
CA PHE A 27 1.01 -9.17 -5.81
C PHE A 27 2.11 -8.23 -5.38
N ARG A 28 3.08 -7.98 -6.26
CA ARG A 28 4.22 -7.11 -6.00
C ARG A 28 4.12 -5.84 -6.85
N PHE A 29 4.30 -4.69 -6.22
CA PHE A 29 4.28 -3.38 -6.85
C PHE A 29 5.54 -2.63 -6.47
N GLN A 30 6.37 -2.28 -7.46
CA GLN A 30 7.62 -1.55 -7.25
C GLN A 30 7.48 -0.11 -7.74
N PHE A 31 7.91 0.86 -6.92
CA PHE A 31 7.78 2.28 -7.23
C PHE A 31 8.90 3.10 -6.56
N GLN A 32 9.01 4.40 -6.89
CA GLN A 32 10.05 5.29 -6.39
C GLN A 32 9.52 6.27 -5.34
N VAL A 33 10.17 6.32 -4.19
CA VAL A 33 9.91 7.31 -3.13
C VAL A 33 11.13 8.21 -3.04
N ARG A 34 11.09 9.33 -3.76
CA ARG A 34 12.23 10.26 -3.92
C ARG A 34 13.49 9.53 -4.44
N GLU A 35 14.50 9.35 -3.60
CA GLU A 35 15.77 8.68 -3.92
C GLU A 35 15.82 7.22 -3.43
N ALA A 36 14.68 6.66 -3.03
CA ALA A 36 14.58 5.31 -2.50
C ALA A 36 13.62 4.44 -3.32
N HIS A 37 13.92 3.16 -3.39
CA HIS A 37 13.04 2.15 -3.97
C HIS A 37 11.99 1.76 -2.94
N ALA A 38 10.74 1.62 -3.36
CA ALA A 38 9.68 1.07 -2.55
C ALA A 38 9.08 -0.18 -3.19
N GLU A 39 8.76 -1.16 -2.36
CA GLU A 39 8.09 -2.39 -2.77
C GLU A 39 6.87 -2.61 -1.87
N LEU A 40 5.68 -2.62 -2.47
CA LEU A 40 4.44 -3.01 -1.83
C LEU A 40 4.10 -4.44 -2.25
N ARG A 41 3.86 -5.30 -1.27
CA ARG A 41 3.37 -6.66 -1.46
C ARG A 41 2.01 -6.83 -0.84
N VAL A 42 1.10 -7.44 -1.58
CA VAL A 42 -0.28 -7.68 -1.17
C VAL A 42 -0.59 -9.16 -1.36
N SER A 43 -0.77 -9.87 -0.24
CA SER A 43 -1.03 -11.30 -0.22
C SER A 43 -2.46 -11.56 0.28
N PRO A 44 -3.42 -11.92 -0.60
CA PRO A 44 -4.76 -12.28 -0.21
C PRO A 44 -4.79 -13.70 0.38
N PHE A 45 -5.20 -13.82 1.63
CA PHE A 45 -5.37 -15.07 2.38
C PHE A 45 -6.82 -15.24 2.82
N ASN A 46 -7.65 -15.95 2.06
CA ASN A 46 -9.07 -16.21 2.34
C ASN A 46 -9.87 -14.93 2.72
N GLU A 47 -9.98 -14.61 4.02
CA GLU A 47 -10.73 -13.48 4.56
C GLU A 47 -9.84 -12.28 4.96
N LEU A 48 -8.53 -12.40 4.80
CA LEU A 48 -7.51 -11.44 5.24
C LEU A 48 -6.60 -11.07 4.08
N VAL A 49 -6.10 -9.83 4.06
CA VAL A 49 -5.08 -9.40 3.09
C VAL A 49 -3.86 -8.95 3.88
N LEU A 50 -2.74 -9.65 3.73
CA LEU A 50 -1.49 -9.19 4.31
C LEU A 50 -0.87 -8.14 3.39
N VAL A 51 -0.62 -6.94 3.92
CA VAL A 51 0.11 -5.89 3.20
C VAL A 51 1.48 -5.74 3.83
N THR A 52 2.51 -5.75 2.99
CA THR A 52 3.87 -5.46 3.41
C THR A 52 4.49 -4.40 2.51
N LEU A 53 5.10 -3.37 3.08
CA LEU A 53 5.73 -2.27 2.38
C LEU A 53 7.18 -2.13 2.85
N TRP A 54 8.11 -2.10 1.91
CA TRP A 54 9.52 -1.80 2.15
C TRP A 54 9.91 -0.51 1.45
N ILE A 55 10.75 0.30 2.10
CA ILE A 55 11.48 1.41 1.48
C ILE A 55 12.97 1.14 1.67
N THR A 56 13.71 1.03 0.58
CA THR A 56 15.12 0.64 0.58
C THR A 56 15.97 1.57 -0.30
N LYS A 57 17.20 1.84 0.15
CA LYS A 57 18.31 2.30 -0.68
C LYS A 57 19.25 1.09 -0.92
N PRO A 58 20.17 1.13 -1.90
CA PRO A 58 21.02 -0.02 -2.24
C PRO A 58 21.75 -0.68 -1.06
N GLU A 59 22.08 0.09 -0.02
CA GLU A 59 22.86 -0.38 1.13
C GLU A 59 22.06 -0.43 2.44
N GLU A 60 20.80 0.02 2.47
CA GLU A 60 20.02 0.13 3.71
C GLU A 60 18.51 0.00 3.52
N CYS A 61 17.84 -0.59 4.51
CA CYS A 61 16.38 -0.54 4.63
C CYS A 61 16.00 0.70 5.46
N LEU A 62 15.29 1.64 4.85
CA LEU A 62 14.89 2.90 5.48
C LEU A 62 13.63 2.73 6.33
N ALA A 63 12.67 1.95 5.85
CA ALA A 63 11.42 1.68 6.56
C ALA A 63 10.76 0.39 6.08
N HIS A 64 9.98 -0.22 6.98
CA HIS A 64 9.25 -1.45 6.73
C HIS A 64 7.95 -1.47 7.54
N TRP A 65 6.83 -1.76 6.87
CA TRP A 65 5.52 -1.97 7.48
C TRP A 65 4.96 -3.31 7.03
N ALA A 66 4.36 -4.07 7.96
CA ALA A 66 3.63 -5.30 7.68
C ALA A 66 2.38 -5.34 8.57
N PHE A 67 1.18 -5.45 7.98
CA PHE A 67 -0.04 -5.60 8.77
C PHE A 67 -1.18 -6.28 8.01
N ASP A 68 -2.11 -6.80 8.80
CA ASP A 68 -3.37 -7.35 8.35
C ASP A 68 -4.27 -6.21 7.86
N CYS A 69 -4.38 -6.10 6.54
CA CYS A 69 -5.22 -5.16 5.84
C CYS A 69 -6.56 -5.81 5.51
N VAL A 70 -7.61 -5.00 5.53
CA VAL A 70 -8.98 -5.42 5.24
C VAL A 70 -9.59 -4.63 4.10
N ARG A 71 -8.94 -3.52 3.74
CA ARG A 71 -9.45 -2.59 2.74
C ARG A 71 -8.28 -1.81 2.15
N ILE A 72 -8.18 -1.89 0.83
CA ILE A 72 -7.27 -1.11 0.01
C ILE A 72 -8.15 -0.30 -0.92
N ARG A 73 -8.07 1.02 -0.88
CA ARG A 73 -8.87 1.92 -1.73
C ARG A 73 -7.98 2.91 -2.43
N ILE A 74 -8.28 3.18 -3.69
CA ILE A 74 -7.75 4.33 -4.40
C ILE A 74 -8.79 5.44 -4.24
N CYS A 75 -8.36 6.56 -3.72
CA CYS A 75 -9.14 7.78 -3.63
C CYS A 75 -8.57 8.75 -4.66
N GLU A 76 -9.40 9.13 -5.60
CA GLU A 76 -9.13 10.19 -6.57
C GLU A 76 -9.64 11.47 -5.93
N ASP A 77 -8.74 12.39 -5.57
CA ASP A 77 -9.13 13.70 -5.07
C ASP A 77 -9.20 14.67 -6.26
N GLU A 78 -10.42 15.01 -6.68
CA GLU A 78 -10.65 15.96 -7.78
C GLU A 78 -10.22 17.39 -7.42
N ASP A 79 -10.07 17.70 -6.12
CA ASP A 79 -9.73 19.03 -5.60
C ASP A 79 -8.26 19.14 -5.13
N GLU A 80 -7.62 18.05 -4.70
CA GLU A 80 -6.24 18.04 -4.14
C GLU A 80 -5.13 17.54 -5.10
N ASP A 81 -5.41 17.35 -6.39
CA ASP A 81 -4.45 16.97 -7.46
C ASP A 81 -3.63 15.68 -7.23
N GLU A 82 -3.87 14.94 -6.14
CA GLU A 82 -3.05 13.82 -5.71
C GLU A 82 -3.90 12.56 -5.48
N ASP A 83 -3.82 11.61 -6.42
CA ASP A 83 -4.37 10.27 -6.21
C ASP A 83 -3.66 9.63 -5.01
N TYR A 84 -4.43 9.02 -4.10
CA TYR A 84 -3.84 8.28 -2.98
C TYR A 84 -4.42 6.88 -2.81
N LEU A 85 -3.52 5.92 -2.55
CA LEU A 85 -3.82 4.54 -2.19
C LEU A 85 -3.87 4.43 -0.66
N ALA A 86 -5.08 4.38 -0.09
CA ALA A 86 -5.31 4.20 1.33
C ALA A 86 -5.43 2.71 1.71
N MET A 87 -4.72 2.33 2.78
CA MET A 87 -4.76 0.98 3.35
C MET A 87 -5.19 1.02 4.80
N GLU A 88 -6.28 0.33 5.10
CA GLU A 88 -6.91 0.31 6.42
C GLU A 88 -6.91 -1.10 7.01
N SER A 89 -6.54 -1.22 8.28
CA SER A 89 -6.71 -2.43 9.10
C SER A 89 -8.02 -2.35 9.92
N THR A 90 -8.82 -3.44 9.98
CA THR A 90 -9.99 -3.52 10.89
C THR A 90 -9.60 -4.02 12.28
N THR A 91 -8.37 -4.49 12.48
CA THR A 91 -8.00 -5.11 13.75
C THR A 91 -7.99 -4.05 14.83
N GLU A 92 -9.03 -4.05 15.66
CA GLU A 92 -9.08 -3.29 16.90
C GLU A 92 -7.74 -3.48 17.62
N ARG A 93 -7.05 -2.35 17.84
CA ARG A 93 -5.68 -2.25 18.40
C ARG A 93 -5.24 -3.51 19.14
N ARG A 94 -4.55 -4.43 18.47
CA ARG A 94 -3.74 -5.41 19.20
C ARG A 94 -2.67 -4.62 19.96
N PRO A 95 -2.53 -4.78 21.29
CA PRO A 95 -1.50 -4.07 22.02
C PRO A 95 -0.12 -4.44 21.44
N GLY A 96 0.60 -3.46 20.91
CA GLY A 96 1.91 -3.64 20.25
C GLY A 96 1.92 -3.52 18.72
N ALA A 97 0.76 -3.38 18.05
CA ALA A 97 0.73 -3.11 16.61
C ALA A 97 1.20 -1.67 16.31
N LEU A 98 2.35 -1.56 15.65
CA LEU A 98 2.89 -0.31 15.11
C LEU A 98 2.01 0.12 13.92
N GLN A 99 1.20 1.18 14.11
CA GLN A 99 0.46 1.93 13.08
C GLN A 99 -0.50 1.09 12.20
N ASN A 100 -1.81 1.30 12.40
CA ASN A 100 -2.87 0.48 11.79
C ASN A 100 -3.29 0.90 10.37
N SER A 101 -2.62 1.88 9.77
CA SER A 101 -2.94 2.37 8.42
C SER A 101 -1.81 3.23 7.86
N PHE A 102 -1.71 3.24 6.54
CA PHE A 102 -0.94 4.23 5.81
C PHE A 102 -1.60 4.56 4.47
N ALA A 103 -1.28 5.74 3.91
CA ALA A 103 -1.55 6.08 2.52
C ALA A 103 -0.26 6.20 1.74
N ILE A 104 -0.35 5.88 0.45
CA ILE A 104 0.65 6.24 -0.55
C ILE A 104 0.01 7.28 -1.46
N ALA A 105 0.51 8.51 -1.46
CA ALA A 105 0.06 9.56 -2.38
C ALA A 105 1.02 9.63 -3.58
N LYS A 106 0.49 9.94 -4.76
CA LYS A 106 1.25 10.08 -6.01
C LYS A 106 1.16 11.53 -6.50
N ARG A 107 2.32 12.15 -6.71
CA ARG A 107 2.45 13.48 -7.32
C ARG A 107 3.61 13.51 -8.30
N ASP A 108 3.38 13.89 -9.55
CA ASP A 108 4.44 14.02 -10.58
C ASP A 108 5.37 12.79 -10.66
N ASP A 109 4.79 11.57 -10.61
CA ASP A 109 5.47 10.27 -10.57
C ASP A 109 6.36 9.99 -9.33
N ILE A 110 6.33 10.87 -8.33
CA ILE A 110 6.97 10.67 -7.03
C ILE A 110 5.91 10.25 -6.01
N TYR A 111 6.20 9.16 -5.29
CA TYR A 111 5.31 8.66 -4.25
C TYR A 111 5.75 9.16 -2.88
N SER A 112 4.78 9.47 -2.02
CA SER A 112 4.99 9.81 -0.62
C SER A 112 4.18 8.88 0.28
N ILE A 113 4.70 8.56 1.46
CA ILE A 113 4.10 7.56 2.37
C ILE A 113 3.72 8.26 3.67
N HIS A 114 2.45 8.13 4.04
CA HIS A 114 1.84 8.77 5.21
C HIS A 114 1.38 7.69 6.19
N ALA A 115 2.16 7.44 7.25
CA ALA A 115 1.86 6.41 8.24
C ALA A 115 1.22 7.01 9.52
N GLY A 116 0.04 6.51 9.90
CA GLY A 116 -0.59 6.76 11.21
C GLY A 116 -1.44 8.03 11.36
N SER A 117 -2.73 7.81 11.67
CA SER A 117 -3.79 8.80 11.99
C SER A 117 -3.99 9.89 10.93
N MET A 118 -4.24 9.49 9.68
CA MET A 118 -5.05 10.36 8.82
C MET A 118 -6.38 10.59 9.55
N ARG A 119 -6.66 11.85 9.92
CA ARG A 119 -8.04 12.31 9.76
C ARG A 119 -8.29 12.16 8.29
N THR A 120 -9.05 11.15 7.89
CA THR A 120 -9.66 11.11 6.58
C THR A 120 -10.24 12.52 6.36
N PRO A 121 -9.78 13.29 5.36
CA PRO A 121 -10.53 14.47 4.95
C PRO A 121 -11.95 14.01 4.61
N ALA A 122 -12.93 14.82 4.98
CA ALA A 122 -14.35 14.48 4.87
C ALA A 122 -14.78 14.28 3.41
#